data_AF-A0A8J8BZI7-F1
#
_entry.id   AF-A0A8J8BZI7-F1
#
_cell.length_a   1.000
_cell.length_b   1.000
_cell.length_c   1.000
_cell.angle_alpha   90.00
_cell.angle_beta   90.00
_cell.angle_gamma   90.00
#
_symmetry.space_group_name_H-M   'P 1'
#
loop_
_entity.id
_entity.type
_entity.pdbx_description
1 polymer ?
#
loop_
_entity_poly.entity_id
_entity_poly.type
_entity_poly.pdbx_seq_one_letter_code
_entity_poly.pdbx_strand_id
1 'polypeptide(L)'
;EGVNLTDDLVKEMKTKIRENCSPRHVPAKIIAVSDIPYTISGKKVEIAVRKIIEGRLVYNRDALANPDALDLYKDIKELQRD
;
A
#
# COMPACT_ATOMS: atom_id res chain seq x y z
N GLU A 1 -10.08 -17.16 1.97
CA GLU A 1 -9.44 -17.14 3.31
C GLU A 1 -8.48 -15.96 3.37
N GLY A 2 -8.49 -15.18 4.45
CA GLY A 2 -7.55 -14.09 4.66
C GLY A 2 -6.38 -14.53 5.55
N VAL A 3 -5.19 -13.99 5.32
CA VAL A 3 -4.00 -14.22 6.16
C VAL A 3 -3.74 -12.96 6.97
N ASN A 4 -3.60 -13.09 8.29
CA ASN A 4 -3.22 -11.99 9.16
C ASN A 4 -1.73 -11.67 8.99
N LEU A 5 -1.39 -10.38 9.00
CA LEU A 5 0.00 -9.95 8.98
C LEU A 5 0.63 -10.19 10.36
N THR A 6 1.39 -11.27 10.50
CA THR A 6 2.14 -11.62 11.71
C THR A 6 3.60 -11.16 11.62
N ASP A 7 4.27 -11.02 12.76
CA ASP A 7 5.70 -10.67 12.81
C ASP A 7 6.59 -11.68 12.07
N ASP A 8 6.29 -12.98 12.18
CA ASP A 8 6.97 -14.03 11.43
C ASP A 8 6.83 -13.83 9.92
N LEU A 9 5.61 -13.53 9.45
CA LEU A 9 5.35 -13.28 8.03
C LEU A 9 6.06 -12.01 7.54
N VAL A 10 6.07 -10.94 8.33
CA VAL A 10 6.82 -9.71 8.03
C VAL A 10 8.32 -9.99 7.92
N LYS A 11 8.88 -10.79 8.84
CA LYS A 11 10.28 -11.18 8.82
C LYS A 11 10.62 -12.03 7.60
N GLU A 12 9.75 -12.98 7.26
CA GLU A 12 9.89 -13.80 6.06
C GLU A 12 9.90 -12.94 4.78
N MET A 13 8.95 -12.02 4.63
CA MET A 13 8.89 -11.11 3.48
C MET A 13 10.16 -10.25 3.36
N LYS A 14 10.63 -9.66 4.48
CA LYS A 14 11.85 -8.84 4.48
C LYS A 14 13.09 -9.65 4.10
N THR A 15 13.21 -10.88 4.59
CA THR A 15 14.30 -11.80 4.24
C THR A 15 14.26 -12.15 2.76
N LYS A 16 13.10 -12.57 2.24
CA LYS A 16 12.93 -12.90 0.82
C LYS A 16 13.29 -11.74 -0.11
N ILE A 17 12.84 -10.52 0.20
CA ILE A 17 13.17 -9.32 -0.59
C ILE A 17 14.68 -9.03 -0.55
N ARG A 18 15.32 -9.19 0.62
CA ARG A 18 16.78 -8.98 0.74
C ARG A 18 17.57 -9.98 -0.10
N GLU A 19 17.19 -11.25 -0.06
CA GLU A 19 17.89 -12.35 -0.75
C GLU A 19 17.71 -12.30 -2.26
N ASN A 20 16.51 -12.00 -2.74
CA ASN A 20 16.18 -12.01 -4.18
C ASN A 20 16.44 -10.66 -4.86
N CYS A 21 16.61 -9.58 -4.10
CA CYS A 21 16.88 -8.25 -4.63
C CYS A 21 18.17 -7.68 -4.02
N SER A 22 18.06 -6.81 -3.01
CA SER A 22 19.21 -6.29 -2.26
C SER A 22 18.74 -5.63 -0.96
N PRO A 23 19.64 -5.34 0.00
CA PRO A 23 19.29 -4.66 1.25
C PRO A 23 18.59 -3.31 1.06
N ARG A 24 18.83 -2.60 -0.06
CA ARG A 24 18.18 -1.31 -0.38
C ARG A 24 16.70 -1.44 -0.77
N HIS A 25 16.27 -2.63 -1.16
CA HIS A 25 14.87 -2.89 -1.54
C HIS A 25 14.00 -3.29 -0.35
N VAL A 26 14.59 -3.52 0.83
CA VAL A 26 13.84 -3.93 2.01
C VAL A 26 13.02 -2.74 2.53
N PRO A 27 11.68 -2.85 2.58
CA PRO A 27 10.83 -1.74 3.04
C PRO A 27 10.99 -1.51 4.55
N ALA A 28 10.92 -0.24 4.95
CA ALA A 28 10.91 0.13 6.36
C ALA A 28 9.62 -0.35 7.06
N LYS A 29 8.47 -0.12 6.40
CA LYS A 29 7.12 -0.38 6.93
C LYS A 29 6.38 -1.34 5.98
N ILE A 30 5.70 -2.34 6.53
CA ILE A 30 4.81 -3.26 5.82
C ILE A 30 3.47 -3.19 6.55
N ILE A 31 2.41 -2.81 5.84
CA ILE A 31 1.10 -2.50 6.42
C ILE A 31 0.06 -3.31 5.66
N ALA A 32 -0.79 -4.04 6.39
CA ALA A 32 -1.89 -4.77 5.80
C ALA A 32 -3.03 -3.81 5.45
N VAL A 33 -3.61 -4.01 4.26
CA VAL A 33 -4.79 -3.28 3.78
C VAL A 33 -5.79 -4.28 3.24
N SER A 34 -7.08 -3.95 3.31
CA SER A 34 -8.15 -4.83 2.85
C SER A 34 -8.33 -4.85 1.33
N ASP A 35 -7.85 -3.82 0.62
CA ASP A 35 -7.96 -3.72 -0.84
C ASP A 35 -6.86 -2.82 -1.43
N ILE A 36 -6.59 -2.97 -2.73
CA ILE A 36 -5.62 -2.16 -3.49
C ILE A 36 -6.40 -1.38 -4.58
N PRO A 37 -6.22 -0.07 -4.74
CA PRO A 37 -6.95 0.70 -5.73
C PRO A 37 -6.43 0.42 -7.16
N TYR A 38 -7.37 0.16 -8.06
CA TYR A 38 -7.12 -0.09 -9.49
C TYR A 38 -7.96 0.83 -10.38
N THR A 39 -7.45 1.12 -11.57
CA THR A 39 -8.27 1.71 -12.64
C THR A 39 -9.29 0.70 -13.17
N ILE A 40 -10.30 1.17 -13.91
CA ILE A 40 -11.26 0.31 -14.62
C ILE A 40 -10.55 -0.70 -15.55
N SER A 41 -9.38 -0.34 -16.09
CA SER A 41 -8.54 -1.22 -16.91
C SER A 41 -7.64 -2.17 -16.11
N GLY A 42 -7.76 -2.22 -14.79
CA GLY A 42 -7.00 -3.12 -13.91
C GLY A 42 -5.57 -2.68 -13.57
N LYS A 43 -5.21 -1.41 -13.80
CA LYS A 43 -3.86 -0.90 -13.45
C LYS A 43 -3.82 -0.37 -12.03
N LYS A 44 -2.77 -0.70 -11.26
CA LYS A 44 -2.54 -0.12 -9.92
C LYS A 44 -2.35 1.38 -10.01
N VAL A 45 -2.91 2.14 -9.06
CA VAL A 45 -2.81 3.60 -9.01
C VAL A 45 -1.99 4.10 -7.82
N GLU A 46 -0.68 3.85 -7.88
CA GLU A 46 0.28 4.25 -6.84
C GLU A 46 0.34 5.76 -6.59
N ILE A 47 0.20 6.57 -7.65
CA ILE A 47 0.22 8.04 -7.54
C ILE A 47 -0.97 8.55 -6.71
N ALA A 48 -2.14 7.94 -6.87
CA ALA A 48 -3.33 8.32 -6.12
C ALA A 48 -3.17 7.96 -4.64
N VAL A 49 -2.68 6.75 -4.35
CA VAL A 49 -2.35 6.31 -2.98
C VAL A 49 -1.38 7.27 -2.30
N ARG A 50 -0.29 7.64 -2.98
CA ARG A 50 0.69 8.60 -2.44
C ARG A 50 0.06 9.95 -2.10
N LYS A 51 -0.80 10.48 -2.98
CA LYS A 51 -1.51 11.74 -2.72
C LYS A 51 -2.39 11.67 -1.48
N ILE A 52 -3.11 10.56 -1.28
CA ILE A 52 -3.95 10.37 -0.10
C ILE A 52 -3.10 10.33 1.18
N ILE A 53 -1.97 9.62 1.18
CA ILE A 53 -1.05 9.57 2.32
C ILE A 53 -0.50 10.98 2.64
N GLU A 54 -0.20 11.78 1.62
CA GLU A 54 0.23 13.19 1.76
C GLU A 54 -0.92 14.16 2.12
N GLY A 55 -2.15 13.67 2.32
CA GLY A 55 -3.32 14.51 2.62
C GLY A 55 -3.81 15.37 1.45
N ARG A 56 -3.41 15.04 0.22
CA ARG A 56 -3.77 15.77 -1.00
C ARG A 56 -5.05 15.21 -1.62
N LEU A 57 -5.82 16.09 -2.26
CA LEU A 57 -7.05 15.72 -2.96
C LEU A 57 -6.76 14.87 -4.21
N VAL A 58 -7.57 13.83 -4.40
CA VAL A 58 -7.60 12.98 -5.61
C VAL A 58 -8.92 13.23 -6.32
N TYR A 59 -8.87 13.93 -7.46
CA TYR A 59 -10.08 14.32 -8.21
C TYR A 59 -10.65 13.19 -9.07
N ASN A 60 -9.81 12.32 -9.63
CA ASN A 60 -10.24 11.28 -10.59
C ASN A 60 -10.62 9.96 -9.90
N ARG A 61 -11.47 10.01 -8.86
CA ARG A 61 -11.98 8.80 -8.21
C ARG A 61 -12.89 7.99 -9.13
N ASP A 62 -13.67 8.66 -10.00
CA ASP A 62 -14.60 8.02 -10.94
C ASP A 62 -13.91 7.14 -12.00
N ALA A 63 -12.61 7.32 -12.22
CA ALA A 63 -11.83 6.51 -13.15
C ALA A 63 -11.31 5.18 -12.53
N LEU A 64 -11.62 4.94 -11.25
CA LEU A 64 -11.20 3.76 -10.50
C LEU A 64 -12.29 2.70 -10.48
N ALA A 65 -11.88 1.43 -10.53
CA ALA A 65 -12.78 0.30 -10.36
C ALA A 65 -13.29 0.21 -8.91
N ASN A 66 -12.47 0.60 -7.95
CA ASN A 66 -12.72 0.55 -6.52
C ASN A 66 -12.25 1.86 -5.84
N PRO A 67 -12.99 2.98 -6.02
CA PRO A 67 -12.59 4.27 -5.45
C PRO A 67 -12.49 4.25 -3.92
N ASP A 68 -13.31 3.44 -3.25
CA ASP A 68 -13.34 3.32 -1.79
C ASP A 68 -12.03 2.74 -1.21
N ALA A 69 -11.29 1.97 -1.99
CA ALA A 69 -9.99 1.44 -1.58
C ALA A 69 -8.97 2.54 -1.29
N LEU A 70 -9.14 3.75 -1.85
CA LEU A 70 -8.28 4.88 -1.53
C LEU A 70 -8.41 5.34 -0.08
N ASP A 71 -9.60 5.22 0.52
CA ASP A 71 -9.82 5.68 1.89
C ASP A 71 -9.08 4.81 2.93
N LEU A 72 -8.72 3.57 2.56
CA LEU A 72 -7.87 2.68 3.37
C LEU A 72 -6.45 3.23 3.58
N TYR A 73 -6.02 4.16 2.73
CA TYR A 73 -4.68 4.76 2.78
C TYR A 73 -4.68 6.12 3.46
N LYS A 74 -5.86 6.64 3.82
CA LYS A 74 -6.01 7.90 4.51
C LYS A 74 -5.66 7.72 5.98
N ASP A 75 -4.94 8.69 6.55
CA ASP A 75 -4.65 8.76 7.99
C ASP A 75 -3.96 7.52 8.59
N ILE A 76 -3.18 6.78 7.78
CA ILE A 76 -2.31 5.71 8.28
C ILE A 76 -1.26 6.33 9.20
N LYS A 77 -1.43 6.17 10.52
CA LYS A 77 -0.59 6.78 11.56
C LYS A 77 0.88 6.40 11.40
N GLU A 78 1.14 5.18 10.98
CA GLU A 78 2.48 4.65 10.72
C GLU A 78 3.19 5.40 9.59
N LEU A 79 2.47 6.06 8.68
CA LEU A 79 3.04 6.78 7.52
C LEU A 79 3.07 8.30 7.72
N GLN A 80 2.46 8.84 8.77
CA GLN A 80 2.40 10.29 9.03
C GLN A 80 3.66 10.89 9.68
N ARG A 81 4.58 10.04 10.16
CA ARG A 81 5.80 10.47 10.85
C ARG A 81 7.02 9.87 10.19
N ASP A 82 7.66 10.69 9.37
CA ASP A 82 9.11 10.71 9.10
C ASP A 82 9.53 12.19 8.95
#